data_AF-A0A849HMF9-F1
#
_entry.id   AF-A0A849HMF9-F1
#
_cell.length_a   1.000
_cell.length_b   1.000
_cell.length_c   1.000
_cell.angle_alpha   90.00
_cell.angle_beta   90.00
_cell.angle_gamma   90.00
#
_symmetry.space_group_name_H-M   'P 1'
#
loop_
_entity.id
_entity.type
_entity.pdbx_description
1 polymer ?
#
loop_
_entity_poly.entity_id
_entity_poly.type
_entity_poly.pdbx_seq_one_letter_code
_entity_poly.pdbx_strand_id
1 'polypeptide(L)'
;MLECNKKALFGILAEHSITTVIVNFDGYGDSGQIEDITAQSGDVAVELPDERIEIFRPGWDSPDIERQTHTVREAIEALSYDFLAQTHCGWENNDGAYGDFTFDVMEGRITLEYNERYTASENYSHEF
;
A
#
# COMPACT_ATOMS: atom_id res chain seq x y z
N MET A 1 -1.21 -16.29 -1.01
CA MET A 1 -0.16 -15.45 -1.62
C MET A 1 0.08 -14.20 -0.77
N LEU A 2 -0.92 -13.31 -0.62
CA LEU A 2 -0.76 -12.12 0.23
C LEU A 2 -0.31 -12.46 1.66
N GLU A 3 -0.90 -13.48 2.29
CA GLU A 3 -0.48 -13.93 3.62
C GLU A 3 0.97 -14.46 3.69
N CYS A 4 1.47 -15.15 2.64
CA CYS A 4 2.86 -15.62 2.66
C CYS A 4 3.85 -14.48 2.39
N ASN A 5 3.51 -13.54 1.50
CA ASN A 5 4.34 -12.36 1.24
C ASN A 5 4.37 -11.44 2.47
N LYS A 6 3.21 -11.23 3.11
CA LYS A 6 3.08 -10.49 4.36
C LYS A 6 3.97 -11.10 5.43
N LYS A 7 3.90 -12.42 5.62
CA LYS A 7 4.73 -13.12 6.61
C LYS A 7 6.23 -12.96 6.31
N ALA A 8 6.65 -13.06 5.05
CA ALA A 8 8.04 -12.89 4.66
C ALA A 8 8.53 -11.44 4.91
N LEU A 9 7.73 -10.45 4.51
CA LEU A 9 8.02 -9.03 4.73
C LEU A 9 8.12 -8.71 6.22
N PHE A 10 7.16 -9.16 7.02
CA PHE A 10 7.14 -8.91 8.46
C PHE A 10 8.32 -9.58 9.18
N GLY A 11 8.76 -10.75 8.70
CA GLY A 11 9.96 -11.41 9.23
C GLY A 11 11.19 -10.52 9.09
N ILE A 12 11.44 -9.98 7.89
CA ILE A 12 12.60 -9.12 7.65
C ILE A 12 12.48 -7.79 8.40
N LEU A 13 11.30 -7.16 8.41
CA LEU A 13 11.11 -5.93 9.20
C LEU A 13 11.41 -6.17 10.70
N ALA A 14 10.96 -7.29 11.26
CA ALA A 14 11.23 -7.66 12.65
C ALA A 14 12.71 -7.93 12.91
N GLU A 15 13.44 -8.56 11.98
CA GLU A 15 14.89 -8.79 12.08
C GLU A 15 15.68 -7.47 12.18
N HIS A 16 15.19 -6.41 11.54
CA HIS A 16 15.75 -5.05 11.64
C HIS A 16 15.18 -4.21 12.78
N SER A 17 14.43 -4.82 13.71
CA SER A 17 13.77 -4.13 14.83
C SER A 17 12.79 -3.02 14.40
N ILE A 18 12.27 -3.07 13.18
CA ILE A 18 11.22 -2.16 12.71
C ILE A 18 9.91 -2.64 13.32
N THR A 19 9.22 -1.75 14.05
CA THR A 19 7.95 -2.04 14.69
C THR A 19 6.77 -1.58 13.85
N THR A 20 6.95 -0.52 13.06
CA THR A 20 5.87 0.09 12.29
C THR A 20 6.39 0.60 10.96
N VAL A 21 5.63 0.37 9.88
CA VAL A 21 5.81 1.03 8.58
C VAL A 21 4.52 1.75 8.22
N ILE A 22 4.64 3.01 7.81
CA ILE A 22 3.52 3.83 7.35
C ILE A 22 3.72 4.08 5.85
N VAL A 23 2.70 3.77 5.06
CA VAL A 23 2.68 3.97 3.61
C VAL A 23 1.58 4.97 3.29
N ASN A 24 1.95 6.14 2.78
CA ASN A 24 1.00 7.15 2.33
C ASN A 24 0.74 6.99 0.83
N PHE A 25 -0.51 7.09 0.41
CA PHE A 25 -0.89 7.03 -0.99
C PHE A 25 -1.87 8.14 -1.35
N ASP A 26 -1.79 8.60 -2.59
CA ASP A 26 -2.73 9.56 -3.17
C ASP A 26 -2.95 9.23 -4.65
N GLY A 27 -4.18 9.44 -5.10
CA GLY A 27 -4.62 9.19 -6.45
C GLY A 27 -5.77 10.09 -6.83
N TYR A 28 -5.74 10.54 -8.08
CA TYR A 28 -6.70 11.42 -8.70
C TYR A 28 -6.59 11.32 -10.23
N GLY A 29 -7.72 11.43 -10.93
CA GLY A 29 -7.72 11.55 -12.39
C GLY A 29 -7.11 10.36 -13.11
N ASP A 30 -7.41 9.15 -12.63
CA ASP A 30 -6.94 7.86 -13.17
C ASP A 30 -5.43 7.63 -13.00
N SER A 31 -4.80 8.38 -12.11
CA SER A 31 -3.41 8.22 -11.71
C SER A 31 -3.33 8.13 -10.20
N GLY A 32 -2.57 7.17 -9.70
CA GLY A 32 -2.36 6.98 -8.27
C GLY A 32 -0.98 6.42 -8.00
N GLN A 33 -0.43 6.78 -6.85
CA GLN A 33 0.91 6.35 -6.44
C GLN A 33 1.03 6.26 -4.92
N ILE A 34 2.05 5.53 -4.49
CA ILE A 34 2.57 5.66 -3.13
C ILE A 34 3.40 6.95 -3.08
N GLU A 35 3.03 7.85 -2.17
CA GLU A 35 3.69 9.15 -1.97
C GLU A 35 4.93 9.00 -1.08
N ASP A 36 4.82 8.22 0.00
CA ASP A 36 5.92 8.00 0.94
C ASP A 36 5.82 6.65 1.66
N ILE A 37 6.98 6.13 2.07
CA ILE A 37 7.08 4.97 2.96
C ILE A 37 8.10 5.29 4.04
N THR A 38 7.62 5.35 5.28
CA THR A 38 8.42 5.63 6.47
C THR A 38 8.43 4.42 7.40
N ALA A 39 9.55 4.21 8.09
CA ALA A 39 9.71 3.12 9.05
C ALA A 39 10.09 3.65 10.43
N GLN A 40 9.65 2.94 11.46
CA GLN A 40 9.88 3.28 12.85
C GLN A 40 10.29 2.05 13.67
N SER A 41 11.20 2.26 14.61
CA SER A 41 11.53 1.33 15.68
C SER A 41 11.08 1.94 17.01
N GLY A 42 9.94 1.49 17.53
CA GLY A 42 9.20 2.21 18.56
C GLY A 42 8.80 3.61 18.05
N ASP A 43 9.17 4.65 18.80
CA ASP A 43 8.88 6.05 18.44
C ASP A 43 9.99 6.71 17.60
N VAL A 44 11.01 5.95 17.16
CA VAL A 44 12.18 6.49 16.46
C VAL A 44 12.10 6.16 14.98
N ALA A 45 12.17 7.18 14.12
CA ALA A 45 12.28 7.01 12.68
C ALA A 45 13.60 6.31 12.31
N VAL A 46 13.52 5.30 11.46
CA VAL A 46 14.66 4.51 10.98
C VAL A 46 14.58 4.33 9.46
N GLU A 47 15.72 4.06 8.84
CA GLU A 47 15.77 3.70 7.42
C GLU A 47 15.25 2.29 7.20
N LEU A 48 14.56 2.07 6.08
CA LEU A 48 14.26 0.71 5.63
C LEU A 48 15.56 -0.01 5.26
N PRO A 49 15.66 -1.32 5.53
CA PRO A 49 16.82 -2.10 5.09
C PRO A 49 16.91 -2.15 3.56
N ASP A 50 18.12 -1.94 3.04
CA ASP A 50 18.44 -2.13 1.61
C ASP A 50 18.68 -3.62 1.30
N GLU A 51 17.74 -4.46 1.75
CA GLU A 51 17.75 -5.90 1.55
C GLU A 51 16.70 -6.31 0.53
N ARG A 52 16.90 -7.50 -0.05
CA ARG A 52 15.98 -8.07 -1.04
C ARG A 52 15.28 -9.29 -0.46
N ILE A 53 14.00 -9.39 -0.76
CA ILE A 53 13.10 -10.43 -0.28
C ILE A 53 12.43 -11.10 -1.48
N GLU A 54 12.07 -12.36 -1.32
CA GLU A 54 11.29 -13.07 -2.32
C GLU A 54 9.79 -12.96 -1.98
N ILE A 55 9.01 -12.43 -2.91
CA ILE A 55 7.55 -12.44 -2.83
C ILE A 55 6.96 -13.16 -4.04
N PHE A 56 5.80 -13.77 -3.85
CA PHE A 56 5.06 -14.44 -4.89
C PHE A 56 4.11 -13.44 -5.56
N ARG A 57 4.17 -13.31 -6.90
CA ARG A 57 3.27 -12.44 -7.67
C ARG A 57 2.88 -13.10 -8.99
N PRO A 58 1.78 -12.70 -9.64
CA PRO A 58 1.49 -13.12 -11.00
C PRO A 58 2.64 -12.78 -11.96
N GLY A 59 2.91 -13.67 -12.91
CA GLY A 59 3.86 -13.44 -13.99
C GLY A 59 3.46 -12.27 -14.88
N TRP A 60 4.42 -11.63 -15.51
CA TRP A 60 4.15 -10.57 -16.48
C TRP A 60 3.50 -11.22 -17.72
N ASP A 61 2.21 -10.95 -17.93
CA ASP A 61 1.37 -11.58 -18.97
C ASP A 61 0.99 -13.06 -18.73
N SER A 62 1.10 -13.56 -17.50
CA SER A 62 0.60 -14.89 -17.13
C SER A 62 -0.14 -14.88 -15.78
N PRO A 63 -1.25 -15.64 -15.64
CA PRO A 63 -1.87 -15.85 -14.33
C PRO A 63 -1.03 -16.74 -13.40
N ASP A 64 0.06 -17.33 -13.90
CA ASP A 64 0.93 -18.18 -13.11
C ASP A 64 1.63 -17.39 -12.00
N ILE A 65 1.72 -17.98 -10.82
CA ILE A 65 2.39 -17.36 -9.68
C ILE A 65 3.89 -17.65 -9.76
N GLU A 66 4.67 -16.57 -9.82
CA GLU A 66 6.12 -16.61 -9.88
C GLU A 66 6.73 -16.04 -8.61
N ARG A 67 7.92 -16.53 -8.28
CA ARG A 67 8.73 -15.99 -7.19
C ARG A 67 9.61 -14.88 -7.73
N GLN A 68 9.43 -13.67 -7.24
CA GLN A 68 10.13 -12.48 -7.69
C GLN A 68 10.94 -11.86 -6.56
N THR A 69 12.13 -11.36 -6.87
CA THR A 69 13.05 -10.76 -5.89
C THR A 69 12.92 -9.23 -5.92
N HIS A 70 12.37 -8.68 -4.84
CA HIS A 70 12.11 -7.24 -4.66
C HIS A 70 12.94 -6.70 -3.50
N THR A 71 13.29 -5.41 -3.50
CA THR A 71 13.75 -4.74 -2.27
C THR A 71 12.64 -4.76 -1.23
N VAL A 72 12.97 -4.59 0.05
CA VAL A 72 11.96 -4.46 1.11
C VAL A 72 10.98 -3.33 0.80
N ARG A 73 11.47 -2.19 0.29
CA ARG A 73 10.65 -1.06 -0.16
C ARG A 73 9.68 -1.44 -1.28
N GLU A 74 10.18 -2.05 -2.35
CA GLU A 74 9.34 -2.51 -3.49
C GLU A 74 8.30 -3.54 -3.02
N ALA A 75 8.63 -4.39 -2.06
CA ALA A 75 7.68 -5.37 -1.52
C ALA A 75 6.57 -4.71 -0.68
N ILE A 76 6.88 -3.68 0.13
CA ILE A 76 5.89 -2.88 0.87
C ILE A 76 4.93 -2.21 -0.11
N GLU A 77 5.47 -1.57 -1.14
CA GLU A 77 4.70 -0.91 -2.18
C GLU A 77 3.80 -1.91 -2.93
N ALA A 78 4.36 -3.04 -3.37
CA ALA A 78 3.60 -4.09 -4.05
C ALA A 78 2.43 -4.62 -3.22
N LEU A 79 2.65 -4.89 -1.92
CA LEU A 79 1.57 -5.35 -1.03
C LEU A 79 0.51 -4.27 -0.86
N SER A 80 0.91 -3.01 -0.73
CA SER A 80 -0.03 -1.89 -0.57
C SER A 80 -0.96 -1.77 -1.79
N TYR A 81 -0.41 -1.83 -3.01
CA TYR A 81 -1.23 -1.87 -4.22
C TYR A 81 -2.09 -3.13 -4.32
N ASP A 82 -1.57 -4.30 -3.96
CA ASP A 82 -2.36 -5.55 -4.00
C ASP A 82 -3.56 -5.47 -3.03
N PHE A 83 -3.41 -4.84 -1.86
CA PHE A 83 -4.52 -4.61 -0.93
C PHE A 83 -5.50 -3.55 -1.43
N LEU A 84 -5.01 -2.42 -1.99
CA LEU A 84 -5.89 -1.42 -2.63
C LEU A 84 -6.71 -2.05 -3.75
N ALA A 85 -6.09 -2.85 -4.62
CA ALA A 85 -6.80 -3.55 -5.69
C ALA A 85 -7.84 -4.57 -5.15
N GLN A 86 -7.54 -5.22 -4.02
CA GLN A 86 -8.45 -6.18 -3.40
C GLN A 86 -9.69 -5.50 -2.77
N THR A 87 -9.53 -4.34 -2.14
CA THR A 87 -10.62 -3.70 -1.37
C THR A 87 -11.28 -2.52 -2.10
N HIS A 88 -10.50 -1.77 -2.89
CA HIS A 88 -10.90 -0.52 -3.57
C HIS A 88 -10.28 -0.47 -4.98
N CYS A 89 -10.60 -1.45 -5.83
CA CYS A 89 -10.15 -1.42 -7.22
C CYS A 89 -10.63 -0.14 -7.94
N GLY A 90 -9.72 0.57 -8.59
CA GLY A 90 -10.01 1.86 -9.24
C GLY A 90 -10.10 3.04 -8.26
N TRP A 91 -9.48 2.94 -7.09
CA TRP A 91 -9.41 3.98 -6.06
C TRP A 91 -8.86 5.31 -6.59
N GLU A 92 -8.06 5.28 -7.63
CA GLU A 92 -7.42 6.44 -8.26
C GLU A 92 -8.32 7.16 -9.27
N ASN A 93 -9.44 6.55 -9.66
CA ASN A 93 -10.26 7.03 -10.77
C ASN A 93 -11.09 8.26 -10.42
N ASN A 94 -11.30 9.14 -11.40
CA ASN A 94 -12.11 10.36 -11.26
C ASN A 94 -11.64 11.27 -10.11
N ASP A 95 -12.47 11.45 -9.08
CA ASP A 95 -12.16 12.24 -7.88
C ASP A 95 -11.06 11.56 -7.05
N GLY A 96 -10.83 10.26 -7.22
CA GLY A 96 -9.76 9.51 -6.60
C GLY A 96 -9.91 9.32 -5.08
N ALA A 97 -8.83 8.89 -4.45
CA ALA A 97 -8.78 8.58 -3.03
C ALA A 97 -7.36 8.72 -2.49
N TYR A 98 -7.26 8.86 -1.18
CA TYR A 98 -5.98 8.98 -0.48
C TYR A 98 -6.08 8.34 0.91
N GLY A 99 -4.92 8.11 1.51
CA GLY A 99 -4.88 7.60 2.87
C GLY A 99 -3.57 6.91 3.20
N ASP A 100 -3.64 6.05 4.20
CA ASP A 100 -2.45 5.46 4.81
C ASP A 100 -2.67 3.98 5.09
N PHE A 101 -1.64 3.17 4.80
CA PHE A 101 -1.50 1.86 5.40
C PHE A 101 -0.58 1.93 6.62
N THR A 102 -0.98 1.29 7.70
CA THR A 102 -0.13 1.02 8.86
C THR A 102 0.18 -0.46 8.95
N PHE A 103 1.45 -0.80 8.74
CA PHE A 103 2.01 -2.13 8.91
C PHE A 103 2.56 -2.23 10.34
N ASP A 104 1.78 -2.80 11.23
CA ASP A 104 2.13 -3.05 12.62
C ASP A 104 2.84 -4.40 12.72
N VAL A 105 4.18 -4.35 12.69
CA VAL A 105 5.05 -5.53 12.64
C VAL A 105 4.91 -6.37 13.91
N MET A 106 4.74 -5.72 15.05
CA MET A 106 4.64 -6.36 16.36
C MET A 106 3.36 -7.17 16.48
N GLU A 107 2.24 -6.63 15.98
CA GLU A 107 0.94 -7.32 16.03
C GLU A 107 0.67 -8.18 14.79
N GLY A 108 1.55 -8.15 13.79
CA GLY A 108 1.33 -8.89 12.55
C GLY A 108 0.15 -8.35 11.74
N ARG A 109 -0.22 -7.07 11.92
CA ARG A 109 -1.44 -6.47 11.37
C ARG A 109 -1.11 -5.42 10.32
N ILE A 110 -1.94 -5.34 9.29
CA ILE A 110 -1.95 -4.23 8.34
C ILE A 110 -3.34 -3.59 8.43
N THR A 111 -3.38 -2.28 8.62
CA THR A 111 -4.62 -1.49 8.68
C THR A 111 -4.60 -0.48 7.55
N LEU A 112 -5.74 -0.29 6.88
CA LEU A 112 -5.94 0.71 5.84
C LEU A 112 -6.89 1.80 6.35
N GLU A 113 -6.40 3.03 6.41
CA GLU A 113 -7.23 4.23 6.57
C GLU A 113 -7.47 4.83 5.19
N TYR A 114 -8.69 4.72 4.68
CA TYR A 114 -9.04 5.06 3.29
C TYR A 114 -10.02 6.24 3.24
N ASN A 115 -9.71 7.25 2.42
CA ASN A 115 -10.54 8.43 2.20
C ASN A 115 -10.87 8.55 0.71
N GLU A 116 -12.13 8.27 0.35
CA GLU A 116 -12.65 8.48 -1.01
C GLU A 116 -13.06 9.95 -1.20
N ARG A 117 -12.67 10.55 -2.33
CA ARG A 117 -13.11 11.89 -2.69
C ARG A 117 -14.39 11.81 -3.52
N TYR A 118 -15.26 12.81 -3.36
CA TYR A 118 -16.53 12.87 -4.08
C TYR A 118 -16.90 14.31 -4.41
N THR A 119 -17.21 14.57 -5.68
CA THR A 119 -17.72 15.85 -6.18
C THR A 119 -19.21 15.73 -6.54
N ALA A 120 -20.04 16.59 -5.95
CA ALA A 120 -21.46 16.72 -6.27
C ALA A 120 -21.76 18.06 -6.95
N SER A 121 -22.75 18.10 -7.84
CA SER A 121 -23.27 19.33 -8.43
C SER A 121 -24.79 19.31 -8.47
N GLU A 122 -25.42 20.37 -7.96
CA GLU A 122 -26.87 20.58 -8.03
C GLU A 122 -27.18 21.73 -8.97
N ASN A 123 -28.21 21.56 -9.81
CA ASN A 123 -28.64 22.59 -10.76
C ASN A 123 -30.10 22.98 -10.48
N TYR A 124 -30.32 24.28 -10.28
CA TYR A 124 -31.64 24.88 -10.15
C TYR A 124 -31.79 25.95 -11.24
N SER A 125 -32.90 25.93 -11.96
CA SER A 125 -33.22 26.92 -12.99
C SER A 125 -34.51 27.65 -12.64
N HIS A 126 -34.49 28.97 -12.77
CA HIS A 126 -35.63 29.84 -12.48
C HIS A 126 -35.78 30.84 -13.63
N GLU A 127 -36.99 30.98 -14.14
CA GLU A 127 -37.38 32.03 -15.09
C GLU A 127 -38.20 33.09 -14.33
N PHE A 128 -38.00 34.37 -14.64
CA PHE A 128 -38.64 35.51 -13.99
C PHE A 128 -39.55 36.27 -14.95
#